data_AF-A0A2V9AA45-F1
#
_entry.id   AF-A0A2V9AA45-F1
#
_cell.length_a   1.000
_cell.length_b   1.000
_cell.length_c   1.000
_cell.angle_alpha   90.00
_cell.angle_beta   90.00
_cell.angle_gamma   90.00
#
_symmetry.space_group_name_H-M   'P 1'
#
loop_
_entity.id
_entity.type
_entity.pdbx_description
1 polymer ?
#
loop_
_entity_poly.entity_id
_entity_poly.type
_entity_poly.pdbx_seq_one_letter_code
_entity_poly.pdbx_strand_id
1 'polypeptide(L)'
;MLTALLGTAGVLVVEPLLAGPQAPAPGSGAAPKAKVYPNGRDPNAATGIDEPSRLDPKAIERANQQKIRTDVAELYEMVSDLKEQIEKTDATSTLSVSILKKAQQIEKLAKQITSLAKS
;
A
#
# COMPACT_ATOMS: atom_id res chain seq x y z
N MET A 1 44.67 30.89 -0.91
CA MET A 1 45.53 30.80 -2.11
C MET A 1 45.46 29.35 -2.58
N LEU A 2 45.16 28.92 -3.80
CA LEU A 2 44.74 29.48 -5.07
C LEU A 2 44.42 28.22 -5.93
N THR A 3 43.35 28.27 -6.70
CA THR A 3 42.82 27.26 -7.66
C THR A 3 43.77 26.90 -8.80
N ALA A 4 43.60 25.68 -9.37
CA ALA A 4 43.68 25.32 -10.81
C ALA A 4 44.05 23.81 -10.97
N LEU A 5 43.76 23.04 -12.02
CA LEU A 5 42.81 22.96 -13.15
C LEU A 5 43.23 21.65 -13.93
N LEU A 6 42.45 21.22 -14.94
CA LEU A 6 42.75 20.23 -16.01
C LEU A 6 42.71 18.74 -15.60
N GLY A 7 41.98 17.81 -16.24
CA GLY A 7 41.24 17.79 -17.51
C GLY A 7 42.03 17.09 -18.62
N THR A 8 41.75 15.81 -18.94
CA THR A 8 42.07 15.17 -20.23
C THR A 8 41.13 13.99 -20.55
N ALA A 9 40.78 13.90 -21.83
CA ALA A 9 39.80 13.02 -22.44
C ALA A 9 40.39 11.65 -22.87
N GLY A 10 39.52 10.66 -23.08
CA GLY A 10 39.86 9.42 -23.76
C GLY A 10 38.63 8.76 -24.37
N VAL A 11 38.41 8.96 -25.67
CA VAL A 11 37.45 8.24 -26.50
C VAL A 11 38.20 7.13 -27.22
N LEU A 12 37.64 5.91 -27.26
CA LEU A 12 38.03 4.90 -28.24
C LEU A 12 36.77 4.25 -28.83
N VAL A 13 36.45 4.64 -30.06
CA VAL A 13 35.41 4.03 -30.89
C VAL A 13 36.08 2.95 -31.75
N VAL A 14 35.51 1.75 -31.75
CA VAL A 14 35.86 0.69 -32.72
C VAL A 14 34.57 0.16 -33.36
N GLU A 15 34.36 0.53 -34.63
CA GLU A 15 33.36 -0.05 -35.53
C GLU A 15 33.97 -1.24 -36.28
N PRO A 16 33.26 -2.38 -36.40
CA PRO A 16 33.45 -3.28 -37.52
C PRO A 16 32.32 -3.09 -38.55
N LEU A 17 32.76 -2.61 -39.70
CA LEU A 17 32.09 -2.65 -41.00
C LEU A 17 31.86 -4.09 -41.44
N LEU A 18 30.66 -4.41 -41.93
CA LEU A 18 30.33 -5.19 -43.14
C LEU A 18 28.96 -5.91 -43.01
N ALA A 19 27.97 -5.50 -43.83
CA ALA A 19 27.17 -6.38 -44.72
C ALA A 19 25.75 -5.84 -45.02
N GLY A 20 25.55 -5.34 -46.25
CA GLY A 20 24.36 -5.64 -47.08
C GLY A 20 23.07 -4.81 -46.90
N PRO A 21 22.50 -4.23 -47.99
CA PRO A 21 21.23 -3.51 -47.94
C PRO A 21 20.04 -4.46 -48.16
N GLN A 22 19.05 -4.47 -47.27
CA GLN A 22 17.71 -4.98 -47.57
C GLN A 22 16.74 -3.82 -47.78
N ALA A 23 16.17 -3.78 -48.98
CA ALA A 23 15.09 -2.90 -49.41
C ALA A 23 13.79 -3.15 -48.58
N PRO A 24 12.79 -2.25 -48.65
CA PRO A 24 11.75 -2.12 -47.63
C PRO A 24 10.63 -3.14 -47.82
N ALA A 25 10.16 -3.73 -46.72
CA ALA A 25 8.87 -4.41 -46.67
C ALA A 25 7.80 -3.43 -46.12
N PRO A 26 6.63 -3.31 -46.78
CA PRO A 26 5.56 -2.41 -46.39
C PRO A 26 4.68 -3.09 -45.33
N GLY A 27 4.42 -2.42 -44.20
CA GLY A 27 3.49 -2.98 -43.23
C GLY A 27 3.38 -2.20 -41.93
N SER A 28 2.28 -1.46 -41.84
CA SER A 28 1.51 -1.24 -40.60
C SER A 28 2.04 -0.25 -39.56
N GLY A 29 1.36 0.90 -39.52
CA GLY A 29 1.05 1.61 -38.27
C GLY A 29 2.15 2.50 -37.72
N ALA A 30 2.24 3.74 -38.19
CA ALA A 30 2.93 4.78 -37.45
C ALA A 30 2.21 5.00 -36.11
N ALA A 31 2.74 4.44 -35.03
CA ALA A 31 2.37 4.86 -33.69
C ALA A 31 2.75 6.36 -33.54
N PRO A 32 1.83 7.24 -33.07
CA PRO A 32 2.14 8.64 -32.91
C PRO A 32 3.24 8.78 -31.85
N LYS A 33 4.36 9.42 -32.21
CA LYS A 33 5.41 9.77 -31.25
C LYS A 33 4.80 10.60 -30.11
N ALA A 34 4.81 10.05 -28.90
CA ALA A 34 4.40 10.78 -27.69
C ALA A 34 5.30 12.01 -27.54
N LYS A 35 4.72 13.21 -27.48
CA LYS A 35 5.46 14.41 -27.11
C LYS A 35 5.82 14.27 -25.63
N VAL A 36 7.11 14.20 -25.34
CA VAL A 36 7.61 14.20 -23.96
C VAL A 36 7.64 15.66 -23.48
N TYR A 37 6.72 16.02 -22.59
CA TYR A 37 6.74 17.34 -21.96
C TYR A 37 7.77 17.36 -20.83
N PRO A 38 8.45 18.49 -20.55
CA PRO A 38 9.51 18.60 -19.55
C PRO A 38 9.09 18.12 -18.14
N ASN A 39 7.79 18.20 -17.84
CA ASN A 39 7.21 17.82 -16.55
C ASN A 39 6.25 16.62 -16.68
N GLY A 40 6.25 15.91 -17.82
CA GLY A 40 5.35 14.79 -18.10
C GLY A 40 3.87 15.13 -18.25
N ARG A 41 3.48 16.40 -18.11
CA ARG A 41 2.09 16.87 -18.17
C ARG A 41 1.85 17.66 -19.45
N ASP A 42 0.88 17.22 -20.24
CA ASP A 42 0.40 17.94 -21.42
C ASP A 42 -0.39 19.19 -20.98
N PRO A 43 0.01 20.40 -21.39
CA PRO A 43 -0.70 21.63 -21.02
C PRO A 43 -2.09 21.75 -21.66
N ASN A 44 -2.42 20.92 -22.65
CA ASN A 44 -3.75 20.82 -23.27
C ASN A 44 -4.55 19.59 -22.81
N ALA A 45 -4.04 18.78 -21.87
CA ALA A 45 -4.83 17.72 -21.26
C ALA A 45 -6.01 18.37 -20.52
N ALA A 46 -7.23 17.94 -20.86
CA ALA A 46 -8.44 18.35 -20.16
C ALA A 46 -8.21 18.23 -18.64
N THR A 47 -8.47 19.30 -17.90
CA THR A 47 -8.41 19.30 -16.44
C THR A 47 -9.59 18.49 -15.92
N GLY A 48 -9.45 17.18 -16.00
CA GLY A 48 -10.44 16.19 -15.59
C GLY A 48 -9.74 14.92 -15.15
N ILE A 49 -8.55 15.08 -14.55
CA ILE A 49 -7.86 13.98 -13.86
C ILE A 49 -8.30 14.11 -12.42
N ASP A 50 -9.16 13.18 -12.02
CA ASP A 50 -9.74 12.98 -10.70
C ASP A 50 -8.85 13.54 -9.59
N GLU A 51 -9.29 14.66 -9.00
CA GLU A 51 -8.82 15.03 -7.68
C GLU A 51 -9.14 13.84 -6.77
N PRO A 52 -8.17 13.27 -6.01
CA PRO A 52 -8.46 12.17 -5.11
C PRO A 52 -9.58 12.65 -4.19
N SER A 53 -10.76 12.03 -4.33
CA SER A 53 -11.95 12.38 -3.56
C SER A 53 -11.54 12.43 -2.10
N ARG A 54 -11.44 13.64 -1.56
CA ARG A 54 -11.15 13.87 -0.16
C ARG A 54 -12.29 13.17 0.59
N LEU A 55 -11.99 12.02 1.20
CA LEU A 55 -12.97 11.24 1.96
C LEU A 55 -13.62 12.19 2.97
N ASP A 56 -14.95 12.27 2.95
CA ASP A 56 -15.69 13.13 3.87
C ASP A 56 -15.39 12.67 5.32
N PRO A 57 -14.78 13.53 6.15
CA PRO A 57 -14.47 13.19 7.55
C PRO A 57 -15.69 12.69 8.32
N LYS A 58 -16.89 13.21 8.01
CA LYS A 58 -18.13 12.76 8.67
C LYS A 58 -18.53 11.34 8.27
N ALA A 59 -18.23 10.92 7.03
CA ALA A 59 -18.49 9.57 6.58
C ALA A 59 -17.55 8.57 7.26
N ILE A 60 -16.28 8.94 7.47
CA ILE A 60 -15.30 8.15 8.22
C ILE A 60 -15.75 7.97 9.68
N GLU A 61 -16.14 9.06 10.35
CA GLU A 61 -16.61 9.01 11.75
C GLU A 61 -17.82 8.07 11.91
N ARG A 62 -18.80 8.14 11.00
CA ARG A 62 -19.95 7.23 11.06
C ARG A 62 -19.56 5.77 10.84
N ALA A 63 -18.63 5.50 9.92
CA ALA A 63 -18.13 4.15 9.70
C ALA A 63 -17.39 3.62 10.94
N ASN A 64 -16.57 4.46 11.59
CA ASN A 64 -15.89 4.13 12.84
C ASN A 64 -16.88 3.78 13.95
N GLN A 65 -17.94 4.58 14.14
CA GLN A 65 -18.97 4.30 15.15
C GLN A 65 -19.69 2.98 14.91
N GLN A 66 -20.04 2.67 13.66
CA GLN A 66 -20.65 1.38 13.33
C GLN A 66 -19.70 0.22 13.60
N LYS A 67 -18.42 0.38 13.24
CA LYS A 67 -17.41 -0.64 13.48
C LYS A 67 -17.17 -0.85 14.98
N ILE A 68 -17.06 0.21 15.78
CA ILE A 68 -16.92 0.12 17.23
C ILE A 68 -18.07 -0.66 17.85
N ARG A 69 -19.32 -0.40 17.45
CA ARG A 69 -20.48 -1.15 17.96
C ARG A 69 -20.38 -2.64 17.66
N THR A 70 -19.94 -2.98 16.46
CA THR A 70 -19.77 -4.37 16.02
C THR A 70 -18.63 -5.05 16.79
N ASP A 71 -17.46 -4.40 16.86
CA ASP A 71 -16.29 -4.90 17.57
C ASP A 71 -16.58 -5.09 19.07
N VAL A 72 -17.36 -4.21 19.70
CA VAL A 72 -17.75 -4.35 21.12
C VAL A 72 -18.67 -5.55 21.33
N ALA A 73 -19.60 -5.81 20.42
CA ALA A 73 -20.45 -7.00 20.49
C ALA A 73 -19.61 -8.28 20.35
N GLU A 74 -18.69 -8.34 19.39
CA GLU A 74 -17.77 -9.47 19.22
C GLU A 74 -16.87 -9.66 20.45
N LEU A 75 -16.40 -8.56 21.06
CA LEU A 75 -15.61 -8.61 22.29
C LEU A 75 -16.40 -9.27 23.43
N TYR A 76 -17.68 -8.94 23.58
CA TYR A 76 -18.55 -9.55 24.59
C TYR A 76 -18.68 -11.06 24.40
N GLU A 77 -18.92 -11.51 23.17
CA GLU A 77 -19.01 -12.94 22.84
C GLU A 77 -17.71 -13.68 23.16
N MET A 78 -16.55 -13.14 22.74
CA MET A 78 -15.26 -13.77 23.00
C MET A 78 -14.92 -13.85 24.48
N VAL A 79 -15.23 -12.80 25.26
CA VAL A 79 -15.02 -12.80 26.71
C VAL A 79 -15.94 -13.81 27.40
N SER A 80 -17.18 -13.93 26.95
CA SER A 80 -18.14 -14.91 27.47
C SER A 80 -17.67 -16.34 27.22
N ASP A 81 -17.21 -16.64 26.00
CA ASP A 81 -16.66 -17.96 25.65
C ASP A 81 -15.35 -18.25 26.41
N LEU A 82 -14.49 -17.25 26.60
CA LEU A 82 -13.28 -17.40 27.42
C LEU A 82 -13.61 -17.73 28.87
N LYS A 83 -14.61 -17.05 29.45
CA LYS A 83 -15.11 -17.33 30.80
C LYS A 83 -15.60 -18.77 30.90
N GLU A 84 -16.43 -19.21 29.96
CA GLU A 84 -16.94 -20.59 29.94
C GLU A 84 -15.82 -21.63 29.85
N GLN A 85 -14.81 -21.38 29.01
CA GLN A 85 -13.66 -22.29 28.89
C GLN A 85 -12.87 -22.38 30.19
N ILE A 86 -12.70 -21.26 30.90
CA ILE A 86 -12.04 -21.24 32.21
C ILE A 86 -12.88 -21.99 33.26
N GLU A 87 -14.19 -21.78 33.30
CA GLU A 87 -15.08 -22.47 34.25
C GLU A 87 -15.14 -23.98 34.04
N LYS A 88 -14.97 -24.43 32.78
CA LYS A 88 -14.90 -25.86 32.43
C LYS A 88 -13.51 -26.45 32.65
N THR A 89 -12.47 -25.63 32.86
CA THR A 89 -11.11 -26.09 33.07
C THR A 89 -10.90 -26.44 34.55
N ASP A 90 -10.55 -27.70 34.83
CA ASP A 90 -10.25 -28.16 36.18
C ASP A 90 -9.02 -27.41 36.76
N ALA A 91 -9.05 -27.08 38.05
CA ALA A 91 -7.99 -26.31 38.73
C ALA A 91 -6.62 -27.01 38.69
N THR A 92 -6.57 -28.30 38.40
CA THR A 92 -5.33 -29.08 38.25
C THR A 92 -4.83 -29.18 36.80
N SER A 93 -5.65 -28.76 35.82
CA SER A 93 -5.29 -28.78 34.41
C SER A 93 -4.44 -27.55 34.04
N THR A 94 -3.40 -27.77 33.25
CA THR A 94 -2.64 -26.67 32.65
C THR A 94 -3.55 -25.85 31.74
N LEU A 95 -3.44 -24.52 31.82
CA LEU A 95 -4.25 -23.61 31.00
C LEU A 95 -3.99 -23.89 29.53
N SER A 96 -5.04 -24.26 28.79
CA SER A 96 -4.89 -24.67 27.39
C SER A 96 -4.36 -23.52 26.53
N VAL A 97 -3.53 -23.85 25.53
CA VAL A 97 -3.01 -22.88 24.54
C VAL A 97 -4.15 -22.13 23.83
N SER A 98 -5.33 -22.76 23.71
CA SER A 98 -6.54 -22.13 23.16
C SER A 98 -7.04 -20.97 24.01
N ILE A 99 -7.05 -21.09 25.35
CA ILE A 99 -7.48 -20.01 26.26
C ILE A 99 -6.54 -18.81 26.13
N LEU A 100 -5.22 -19.05 26.10
CA LEU A 100 -4.23 -17.98 25.91
C LEU A 100 -4.41 -17.26 24.57
N LYS A 101 -4.62 -18.01 23.48
CA LYS A 101 -4.88 -17.42 22.15
C LYS A 101 -6.14 -16.57 22.14
N LYS A 102 -7.21 -17.02 22.80
CA LYS A 102 -8.47 -16.26 22.89
C LYS A 102 -8.28 -14.96 23.69
N ALA A 103 -7.54 -15.02 24.79
CA ALA A 103 -7.18 -13.82 25.56
C ALA A 103 -6.39 -12.80 24.72
N GLN A 104 -5.44 -13.27 23.89
CA GLN A 104 -4.69 -12.41 22.97
C GLN A 104 -5.59 -11.78 21.88
N GLN A 105 -6.58 -12.53 21.38
CA GLN A 105 -7.55 -12.00 20.41
C GLN A 105 -8.43 -10.90 21.03
N ILE A 106 -8.88 -11.10 22.28
CA ILE A 106 -9.62 -10.09 23.06
C ILE A 106 -8.78 -8.82 23.23
N GLU A 107 -7.50 -8.95 23.61
CA GLU A 107 -6.60 -7.79 23.74
C GLU A 107 -6.46 -7.03 22.42
N LYS A 108 -6.28 -7.75 21.31
CA LYS A 108 -6.17 -7.15 19.99
C LYS A 108 -7.44 -6.39 19.60
N LEU A 109 -8.60 -6.97 19.82
CA LEU A 109 -9.87 -6.34 19.48
C LEU A 109 -10.12 -5.10 20.35
N ALA A 110 -9.81 -5.17 21.65
CA ALA A 110 -9.90 -4.02 22.56
C ALA A 110 -8.98 -2.85 22.11
N LYS A 111 -7.76 -3.18 21.64
CA LYS A 111 -6.84 -2.19 21.05
C LYS A 111 -7.40 -1.58 19.77
N GLN A 112 -8.04 -2.37 18.91
CA GLN A 112 -8.67 -1.88 17.69
C GLN A 112 -9.82 -0.91 17.99
N ILE A 113 -10.70 -1.25 18.93
CA ILE A 113 -11.78 -0.36 19.39
C ILE A 113 -11.21 0.97 19.87
N THR A 114 -10.16 0.93 20.70
CA THR A 114 -9.50 2.14 21.20
C THR A 114 -8.88 2.97 20.07
N SER A 115 -8.32 2.32 19.05
CA SER A 115 -7.76 3.00 17.89
C SER A 115 -8.82 3.69 17.06
N LEU A 116 -9.97 3.04 16.82
CA LEU A 116 -11.09 3.59 16.07
C LEU A 116 -11.80 4.72 16.82
N ALA A 117 -11.83 4.67 18.15
CA ALA A 117 -12.43 5.72 18.97
C ALA A 117 -11.57 7.00 19.04
N LYS A 118 -10.28 6.90 18.69
CA LYS A 118 -9.33 8.03 18.70
C LYS A 118 -9.12 8.66 17.33
N SER A 119 -9.60 8.02 16.26
CA SER A 119 -9.44 8.43 14.86
C SER A 119 -10.61 9.28 14.41
#